data_AF-A0AAN0P8E5-F1
#
_entry.id   AF-A0AAN0P8E5-F1
#
_cell.length_a   1.000
_cell.length_b   1.000
_cell.length_c   1.000
_cell.angle_alpha   90.00
_cell.angle_beta   90.00
_cell.angle_gamma   90.00
#
_symmetry.space_group_name_H-M   'P 1'
#
loop_
_entity.id
_entity.type
_entity.pdbx_description
1 polymer ?
#
loop_
_entity_poly.entity_id
_entity_poly.type
_entity_poly.pdbx_seq_one_letter_code
_entity_poly.pdbx_strand_id
1 'polypeptide(L)'
;MSTSSNTVVITDDTGLLTNITYIDNSVVYTDGETCEPPPSITKKGNVWTITLDCDRSGSSQVANSYVELLQKGSHMFADSQSSGDTPSKLNFYFGVNLQTSSASIPVYLAQGHYVGHNNWWFGSLAVTNIGGNKPVLLINGTNVALTGGNSSFTLSNI
;
A
#
# COMPACT_ATOMS: atom_id res chain seq x y z
N MET A 1 12.63 -2.18 -22.36
CA MET A 1 11.48 -1.55 -21.68
C MET A 1 12.06 -0.70 -20.56
N SER A 2 11.52 0.50 -20.31
CA SER A 2 12.00 1.37 -19.25
C SER A 2 11.01 1.30 -18.10
N THR A 3 11.46 0.78 -16.97
CA THR A 3 10.71 0.79 -15.72
C THR A 3 10.31 2.22 -15.37
N SER A 4 9.08 2.39 -14.86
CA SER A 4 8.63 3.66 -14.31
C SER A 4 8.95 3.70 -12.82
N SER A 5 9.35 4.86 -12.31
CA SER A 5 9.59 5.01 -10.88
C SER A 5 8.28 5.27 -10.14
N ASN A 6 7.92 4.38 -9.22
CA ASN A 6 6.64 4.40 -8.51
C ASN A 6 6.85 4.70 -7.04
N THR A 7 6.45 5.89 -6.61
CA THR A 7 6.61 6.31 -5.22
C THR A 7 5.26 6.40 -4.50
N VAL A 8 5.25 5.88 -3.27
CA VAL A 8 4.19 6.06 -2.28
C VAL A 8 4.79 6.52 -0.97
N VAL A 9 4.05 7.36 -0.25
CA VAL A 9 4.47 7.93 1.03
C VAL A 9 3.60 7.40 2.16
N ILE A 10 4.23 7.04 3.28
CA ILE A 10 3.53 6.76 4.55
C ILE A 10 3.99 7.79 5.58
N THR A 11 3.07 8.59 6.11
CA THR A 11 3.32 9.52 7.21
C THR A 11 2.84 8.89 8.51
N ASP A 12 3.71 8.82 9.51
CA ASP A 12 3.37 8.32 10.85
C ASP A 12 3.22 9.47 11.85
N ASP A 13 2.02 10.01 11.98
CA ASP A 13 1.70 11.02 13.00
C ASP A 13 1.41 10.40 14.38
N THR A 14 1.42 9.07 14.49
CA THR A 14 1.26 8.37 15.77
C THR A 14 2.57 8.25 16.54
N GLY A 15 3.70 8.18 15.83
CA GLY A 15 5.01 7.88 16.40
C GLY A 15 5.21 6.43 16.81
N LEU A 16 4.30 5.52 16.43
CA LEU A 16 4.37 4.10 16.76
C LEU A 16 5.33 3.32 15.85
N LEU A 17 5.59 3.79 14.63
CA LEU A 17 6.42 3.07 13.68
C LEU A 17 7.91 3.28 13.97
N THR A 18 8.57 2.17 14.29
CA THR A 18 10.01 2.10 14.46
C THR A 18 10.70 1.89 13.12
N ASN A 19 10.11 1.09 12.22
CA ASN A 19 10.69 0.79 10.92
C ASN A 19 9.64 0.39 9.86
N ILE A 20 10.02 0.45 8.59
CA ILE A 20 9.31 -0.19 7.48
C ILE A 20 10.32 -1.04 6.71
N THR A 21 10.01 -2.32 6.50
CA THR A 21 10.91 -3.26 5.80
C THR A 21 10.17 -3.94 4.66
N TYR A 22 10.86 -4.20 3.56
CA TYR A 22 10.32 -4.97 2.45
C TYR A 22 10.08 -6.43 2.86
N ILE A 23 9.01 -7.04 2.35
CA ILE A 23 8.76 -8.48 2.45
C ILE A 23 9.34 -9.14 1.20
N ASP A 24 10.41 -9.92 1.34
CA ASP A 24 11.07 -10.58 0.21
C ASP A 24 10.11 -11.46 -0.59
N ASN A 25 10.27 -11.47 -1.91
CA ASN A 25 9.47 -12.25 -2.87
C ASN A 25 7.96 -11.94 -2.83
N SER A 26 7.56 -10.76 -2.33
CA SER A 26 6.16 -10.35 -2.25
C SER A 26 5.64 -9.57 -3.45
N VAL A 27 6.53 -9.17 -4.38
CA VAL A 27 6.13 -8.39 -5.55
C VAL A 27 5.35 -9.28 -6.52
N VAL A 28 4.20 -8.77 -6.97
CA VAL A 28 3.41 -9.36 -8.05
C VAL A 28 3.10 -8.25 -9.02
N TYR A 29 3.39 -8.49 -10.29
CA TYR A 29 3.28 -7.51 -11.36
C TYR A 29 2.72 -8.19 -12.61
N THR A 30 2.39 -7.39 -13.62
CA THR A 30 1.75 -7.90 -14.85
C THR A 30 2.72 -8.79 -15.65
N ASP A 31 2.26 -9.94 -16.11
CA ASP A 31 3.08 -10.87 -16.91
C ASP A 31 3.67 -10.18 -18.15
N GLY A 32 4.96 -10.42 -18.40
CA GLY A 32 5.69 -9.84 -19.52
C GLY A 32 6.30 -8.46 -19.25
N GLU A 33 6.00 -7.84 -18.09
CA GLU A 33 6.59 -6.58 -17.67
C GLU A 33 7.92 -6.75 -16.92
N THR A 34 8.60 -5.64 -16.64
CA THR A 34 9.81 -5.56 -15.81
C THR A 34 9.52 -4.90 -14.47
N CYS A 35 10.10 -5.44 -13.40
CA CYS A 35 10.04 -4.90 -12.06
C CYS A 35 11.37 -5.14 -11.34
N GLU A 36 11.84 -4.18 -10.56
CA GLU A 36 13.14 -4.20 -9.90
C GLU A 36 13.00 -4.19 -8.37
N PRO A 37 12.58 -5.30 -7.73
CA PRO A 37 12.62 -5.42 -6.28
C PRO A 37 14.08 -5.58 -5.78
N PRO A 38 14.37 -5.19 -4.52
CA PRO A 38 13.45 -4.61 -3.55
C PRO A 38 13.21 -3.11 -3.78
N PRO A 39 12.12 -2.53 -3.26
CA PRO A 39 11.93 -1.09 -3.26
C PRO A 39 12.98 -0.39 -2.39
N SER A 40 13.33 0.84 -2.76
CA SER A 40 14.03 1.77 -1.87
C SER A 40 13.07 2.27 -0.80
N ILE A 41 13.47 2.17 0.48
CA ILE A 41 12.70 2.66 1.63
C ILE A 41 13.58 3.64 2.40
N THR A 42 13.12 4.89 2.50
CA THR A 42 13.83 5.95 3.22
C THR A 42 12.92 6.64 4.23
N LYS A 43 13.49 7.16 5.32
CA LYS A 43 12.77 7.90 6.36
C LYS A 43 13.36 9.30 6.52
N LYS A 44 12.50 10.33 6.56
CA LYS A 44 12.84 11.70 6.96
C LYS A 44 11.82 12.22 7.95
N GLY A 45 12.23 12.42 9.21
CA GLY A 45 11.30 12.73 10.28
C GLY A 45 10.32 11.58 10.49
N ASN A 46 9.02 11.85 10.38
CA ASN A 46 7.97 10.84 10.47
C ASN A 46 7.44 10.37 9.11
N VAL A 47 8.08 10.78 8.02
CA VAL A 47 7.68 10.45 6.65
C VAL A 47 8.56 9.34 6.11
N TRP A 48 7.93 8.27 5.64
CA TRP A 48 8.54 7.17 4.91
C TRP A 48 8.25 7.30 3.43
N THR A 49 9.29 7.27 2.60
CA THR A 49 9.17 7.27 1.14
C THR A 49 9.60 5.91 0.61
N ILE A 50 8.70 5.26 -0.11
CA ILE A 50 8.88 3.92 -0.65
C ILE A 50 8.80 4.02 -2.17
N THR A 51 9.85 3.60 -2.87
CA THR A 51 9.96 3.69 -4.32
C THR A 51 10.29 2.32 -4.91
N LEU A 52 9.47 1.86 -5.85
CA LEU A 52 9.71 0.64 -6.64
C LEU A 52 9.74 0.99 -8.12
N ASP A 53 10.79 0.56 -8.83
CA ASP A 53 10.86 0.72 -10.27
C ASP A 53 10.18 -0.49 -10.94
N CYS A 54 9.07 -0.22 -11.65
CA CYS A 54 8.20 -1.26 -12.20
C CYS A 54 7.36 -0.69 -13.36
N ASP A 55 7.11 -1.49 -14.38
CA ASP A 55 6.28 -1.09 -15.51
C ASP A 55 4.77 -1.02 -15.16
N ARG A 56 3.99 -0.41 -16.05
CA ARG A 56 2.58 -0.03 -15.81
C ARG A 56 1.63 -0.39 -16.95
N SER A 57 1.46 -1.67 -17.23
CA SER A 57 0.52 -2.13 -18.27
C SER A 57 -0.89 -2.44 -17.78
N GLY A 58 -1.06 -2.68 -16.48
CA GLY A 58 -2.35 -2.85 -15.83
C GLY A 58 -3.00 -4.20 -16.10
N SER A 59 -3.16 -4.99 -15.05
CA SER A 59 -3.72 -6.34 -15.10
C SER A 59 -4.87 -6.52 -14.12
N SER A 60 -5.97 -7.10 -14.63
CA SER A 60 -7.07 -7.57 -13.80
C SER A 60 -6.67 -8.81 -12.98
N GLN A 61 -5.72 -9.62 -13.45
CA GLN A 61 -5.23 -10.78 -12.69
C GLN A 61 -4.46 -10.33 -11.45
N VAL A 62 -3.59 -9.32 -11.60
CA VAL A 62 -2.88 -8.71 -10.46
C VAL A 62 -3.89 -8.11 -9.47
N ALA A 63 -4.90 -7.37 -9.97
CA ALA A 63 -5.98 -6.84 -9.13
C ALA A 63 -6.74 -7.94 -8.37
N ASN A 64 -7.14 -9.01 -9.05
CA ASN A 64 -7.85 -10.13 -8.42
C ASN A 64 -7.00 -10.81 -7.34
N SER A 65 -5.72 -11.08 -7.61
CA SER A 65 -4.82 -11.70 -6.62
C SER A 65 -4.64 -10.83 -5.38
N TYR A 66 -4.55 -9.51 -5.53
CA TYR A 66 -4.52 -8.56 -4.41
C TYR A 66 -5.83 -8.55 -3.61
N VAL A 67 -6.98 -8.58 -4.30
CA VAL A 67 -8.30 -8.62 -3.66
C VAL A 67 -8.51 -9.93 -2.89
N GLU A 68 -8.07 -11.06 -3.44
CA GLU A 68 -8.12 -12.38 -2.80
C GLU A 68 -7.23 -12.44 -1.56
N LEU A 69 -6.01 -11.91 -1.65
CA LEU A 69 -5.06 -11.78 -0.54
C LEU A 69 -5.67 -11.04 0.67
N LEU A 70 -6.57 -10.10 0.41
CA LEU A 70 -7.19 -9.21 1.41
C LEU A 70 -8.65 -9.58 1.72
N GLN A 71 -8.94 -10.90 1.68
CA GLN A 71 -10.25 -11.49 1.97
C GLN A 71 -11.39 -10.80 1.19
N LYS A 72 -11.26 -10.79 -0.14
CA LYS A 72 -12.24 -10.20 -1.07
C LYS A 72 -12.43 -8.70 -0.88
N GLY A 73 -11.36 -8.00 -0.51
CA GLY A 73 -11.31 -6.54 -0.45
C GLY A 73 -11.91 -5.88 0.79
N SER A 74 -12.23 -6.66 1.82
CA SER A 74 -12.70 -6.09 3.10
C SER A 74 -11.59 -5.45 3.95
N HIS A 75 -10.36 -5.44 3.44
CA HIS A 75 -9.14 -5.09 4.15
C HIS A 75 -8.20 -4.19 3.32
N MET A 76 -8.78 -3.38 2.42
CA MET A 76 -8.03 -2.43 1.61
C MET A 76 -8.64 -1.04 1.68
N PHE A 77 -7.78 -0.04 1.50
CA PHE A 77 -8.18 1.34 1.45
C PHE A 77 -7.44 2.05 0.32
N ALA A 78 -8.18 2.84 -0.43
CA ALA A 78 -7.69 3.55 -1.60
C ALA A 78 -7.21 4.96 -1.22
N ASP A 79 -6.18 5.44 -1.89
CA ASP A 79 -5.74 6.84 -1.76
C ASP A 79 -6.77 7.81 -2.39
N SER A 80 -6.57 9.12 -2.26
CA SER A 80 -7.57 10.12 -2.73
C SER A 80 -7.71 10.19 -4.25
N GLN A 81 -6.83 9.54 -5.00
CA GLN A 81 -6.88 9.45 -6.46
C GLN A 81 -7.55 8.16 -6.94
N SER A 82 -7.84 7.24 -6.02
CA SER A 82 -8.51 5.99 -6.30
C SER A 82 -10.02 6.12 -6.06
N SER A 83 -10.82 5.35 -6.79
CA SER A 83 -12.28 5.31 -6.61
C SER A 83 -12.77 3.86 -6.60
N GLY A 84 -13.91 3.66 -5.94
CA GLY A 84 -14.53 2.35 -5.77
C GLY A 84 -14.02 1.58 -4.55
N ASP A 85 -14.69 0.47 -4.27
CA ASP A 85 -14.40 -0.37 -3.10
C ASP A 85 -13.20 -1.30 -3.33
N THR A 86 -12.90 -1.62 -4.60
CA THR A 86 -11.79 -2.49 -5.01
C THR A 86 -11.20 -2.05 -6.35
N PRO A 87 -9.90 -2.29 -6.62
CA PRO A 87 -9.30 -1.99 -7.92
C PRO A 87 -9.77 -2.97 -8.99
N SER A 88 -10.14 -2.48 -10.17
CA SER A 88 -10.45 -3.31 -11.34
C SER A 88 -9.20 -3.77 -12.11
N LYS A 89 -8.11 -2.98 -12.01
CA LYS A 89 -6.78 -3.28 -12.56
C LYS A 89 -5.69 -2.70 -11.67
N LEU A 90 -4.62 -3.45 -11.50
CA LEU A 90 -3.38 -3.01 -10.84
C LEU A 90 -2.21 -3.20 -11.79
N ASN A 91 -1.21 -2.32 -11.71
CA ASN A 91 0.05 -2.53 -12.41
C ASN A 91 0.89 -3.59 -11.67
N PHE A 92 1.01 -3.42 -10.35
CA PHE A 92 1.69 -4.33 -9.44
C PHE A 92 1.23 -4.10 -7.99
N TYR A 93 1.62 -5.00 -7.09
CA TYR A 93 1.64 -4.77 -5.65
C TYR A 93 2.88 -5.41 -5.02
N PHE A 94 3.22 -4.97 -3.81
CA PHE A 94 4.32 -5.56 -3.04
C PHE A 94 4.07 -5.39 -1.54
N GLY A 95 4.69 -6.26 -0.75
CA GLY A 95 4.56 -6.29 0.71
C GLY A 95 5.64 -5.49 1.42
N VAL A 96 5.24 -4.80 2.49
CA VAL A 96 6.12 -4.23 3.51
C VAL A 96 5.61 -4.61 4.89
N ASN A 97 6.52 -4.78 5.85
CA ASN A 97 6.18 -4.89 7.26
C ASN A 97 6.29 -3.50 7.90
N LEU A 98 5.18 -3.00 8.44
CA LEU A 98 5.20 -1.88 9.38
C LEU A 98 5.60 -2.42 10.76
N GLN A 99 6.78 -2.03 11.22
CA GLN A 99 7.32 -2.48 12.50
C GLN A 99 7.05 -1.42 13.58
N THR A 100 6.56 -1.89 14.73
CA THR A 100 6.48 -1.12 15.97
C THR A 100 7.44 -1.71 17.00
N SER A 101 7.41 -1.20 18.23
CA SER A 101 8.20 -1.79 19.32
C SER A 101 7.74 -3.21 19.71
N SER A 102 6.54 -3.63 19.31
CA SER A 102 5.92 -4.87 19.79
C SER A 102 5.16 -5.67 18.72
N ALA A 103 5.09 -5.20 17.46
CA ALA A 103 4.47 -5.92 16.37
C ALA A 103 5.14 -5.66 15.02
N SER A 104 4.89 -6.58 14.09
CA SER A 104 5.18 -6.45 12.67
C SER A 104 3.88 -6.68 11.90
N ILE A 105 3.41 -5.67 11.18
CA ILE A 105 2.14 -5.68 10.48
C ILE A 105 2.39 -5.75 8.98
N PRO A 106 2.05 -6.86 8.31
CA PRO A 106 2.16 -6.96 6.86
C PRO A 106 1.16 -6.01 6.20
N VAL A 107 1.67 -5.17 5.30
CA VAL A 107 0.92 -4.26 4.46
C VAL A 107 1.33 -4.51 3.02
N TYR A 108 0.35 -4.62 2.14
CA TYR A 108 0.54 -4.74 0.70
C TYR A 108 0.17 -3.42 0.05
N LEU A 109 1.16 -2.76 -0.54
CA LEU A 109 1.00 -1.51 -1.26
C LEU A 109 0.82 -1.85 -2.73
N ALA A 110 -0.29 -1.41 -3.31
CA ALA A 110 -0.63 -1.69 -4.69
C ALA A 110 -0.75 -0.41 -5.50
N GLN A 111 -0.17 -0.42 -6.70
CA GLN A 111 -0.23 0.69 -7.62
C GLN A 111 -1.29 0.39 -8.68
N GLY A 112 -2.34 1.19 -8.73
CA GLY A 112 -3.46 1.02 -9.63
C GLY A 112 -3.14 1.39 -11.08
N HIS A 113 -4.03 1.00 -11.99
CA HIS A 113 -3.89 1.38 -13.39
C HIS A 113 -4.85 2.54 -13.73
N TYR A 114 -4.30 3.75 -13.82
CA TYR A 114 -5.05 4.93 -14.26
C TYR A 114 -4.22 5.78 -15.23
N VAL A 115 -4.89 6.37 -16.22
CA VAL A 115 -4.26 7.22 -17.23
C VAL A 115 -4.15 8.65 -16.68
N GLY A 116 -2.93 9.06 -16.29
CA GLY A 116 -2.61 10.46 -15.99
C GLY A 116 -2.19 10.76 -14.55
N HIS A 117 -2.38 9.83 -13.60
CA HIS A 117 -1.82 9.96 -12.26
C HIS A 117 -1.63 8.59 -11.60
N ASN A 118 -0.83 8.58 -10.54
CA ASN A 118 -0.68 7.44 -9.67
C ASN A 118 -1.91 7.35 -8.76
N ASN A 119 -2.43 6.16 -8.63
CA ASN A 119 -3.44 5.82 -7.65
C ASN A 119 -2.92 4.62 -6.85
N TRP A 120 -3.01 4.69 -5.53
CA TRP A 120 -2.42 3.70 -4.64
C TRP A 120 -3.46 3.08 -3.72
N TRP A 121 -3.22 1.84 -3.33
CA TRP A 121 -4.03 1.11 -2.37
C TRP A 121 -3.16 0.63 -1.23
N PHE A 122 -3.69 0.74 -0.03
CA PHE A 122 -3.13 0.24 1.21
C PHE A 122 -3.94 -0.98 1.66
N GLY A 123 -3.32 -2.15 1.64
CA GLY A 123 -3.96 -3.42 1.99
C GLY A 123 -3.33 -4.07 3.20
N SER A 124 -4.12 -4.46 4.19
CA SER A 124 -3.65 -5.29 5.29
C SER A 124 -4.82 -5.92 5.99
N LEU A 125 -4.69 -7.18 6.44
CA LEU A 125 -5.72 -7.82 7.27
C LEU A 125 -5.97 -7.08 8.60
N ALA A 126 -5.06 -6.17 8.98
CA ALA A 126 -5.24 -5.27 10.12
C ALA A 126 -6.07 -4.00 9.78
N VAL A 127 -6.35 -3.72 8.51
CA VAL A 127 -7.29 -2.66 8.11
C VAL A 127 -8.70 -3.11 8.44
N THR A 128 -9.43 -2.31 9.22
CA THR A 128 -10.82 -2.58 9.61
C THR A 128 -11.67 -1.32 9.49
N ASN A 129 -12.98 -1.44 9.76
CA ASN A 129 -13.93 -0.33 9.83
C ASN A 129 -13.94 0.56 8.57
N ILE A 130 -13.97 -0.06 7.39
CA ILE A 130 -14.09 0.65 6.11
C ILE A 130 -15.49 1.30 5.98
N GLY A 131 -16.48 0.86 6.76
CA GLY A 131 -17.82 1.43 6.80
C GLY A 131 -17.85 2.83 7.43
N GLY A 132 -18.19 3.84 6.63
CA GLY A 132 -18.34 5.24 7.08
C GLY A 132 -17.17 6.17 6.76
N ASN A 133 -16.28 5.80 5.83
CA ASN A 133 -15.11 6.58 5.38
C ASN A 133 -14.04 6.84 6.45
N LYS A 134 -13.92 5.95 7.45
CA LYS A 134 -12.89 6.05 8.52
C LYS A 134 -12.15 4.72 8.68
N PRO A 135 -11.39 4.28 7.67
CA PRO A 135 -10.61 3.06 7.81
C PRO A 135 -9.62 3.24 8.95
N VAL A 136 -9.43 2.18 9.71
CA VAL A 136 -8.43 2.15 10.79
C VAL A 136 -7.48 0.99 10.58
N LEU A 137 -6.23 1.19 10.94
CA LEU A 137 -5.24 0.13 11.03
C LEU A 137 -5.14 -0.30 12.50
N LEU A 138 -5.39 -1.58 12.78
CA LEU A 138 -5.26 -2.14 14.11
C LEU A 138 -3.80 -2.48 14.41
N ILE A 139 -3.21 -1.78 15.37
CA ILE A 139 -1.84 -1.99 15.83
C ILE A 139 -1.89 -2.40 17.31
N ASN A 140 -1.64 -3.67 17.61
CA ASN A 140 -1.64 -4.20 18.98
C ASN A 140 -2.89 -3.87 19.81
N GLY A 141 -4.06 -3.95 19.17
CA GLY A 141 -5.34 -3.63 19.83
C GLY A 141 -5.68 -2.14 19.85
N THR A 142 -4.79 -1.27 19.36
CA THR A 142 -5.04 0.16 19.20
C THR A 142 -5.48 0.47 17.78
N ASN A 143 -6.60 1.17 17.63
CA ASN A 143 -7.03 1.70 16.34
C ASN A 143 -6.25 2.97 16.01
N VAL A 144 -5.63 2.96 14.84
CA VAL A 144 -4.95 4.12 14.24
C VAL A 144 -5.78 4.56 13.04
N ALA A 145 -6.10 5.86 12.94
CA ALA A 145 -6.78 6.38 11.76
C ALA A 145 -5.88 6.22 10.54
N LEU A 146 -6.43 5.67 9.45
CA LEU A 146 -5.79 5.59 8.15
C LEU A 146 -6.47 6.58 7.22
N THR A 147 -5.69 7.44 6.58
CA THR A 147 -6.21 8.41 5.60
C THR A 147 -5.36 8.40 4.34
N GLY A 148 -5.95 8.76 3.20
CA GLY A 148 -5.35 8.66 1.88
C GLY A 148 -5.23 10.04 1.24
N GLY A 149 -4.03 10.39 0.81
CA GLY A 149 -3.76 11.56 -0.02
C GLY A 149 -3.47 11.17 -1.46
N ASN A 150 -2.78 12.02 -2.22
CA ASN A 150 -2.30 11.64 -3.55
C ASN A 150 -0.98 10.86 -3.42
N SER A 151 -0.99 9.57 -3.74
CA SER A 151 0.16 8.69 -3.57
C SER A 151 0.72 8.67 -2.15
N SER A 152 -0.17 8.81 -1.17
CA SER A 152 0.22 8.86 0.23
C SER A 152 -0.85 8.31 1.16
N PHE A 153 -0.38 7.81 2.30
CA PHE A 153 -1.21 7.40 3.42
C PHE A 153 -0.70 8.03 4.71
N THR A 154 -1.60 8.48 5.58
CA THR A 154 -1.25 8.99 6.90
C THR A 154 -1.88 8.12 7.97
N LEU A 155 -1.06 7.73 8.94
CA LEU A 155 -1.42 7.07 10.19
C LEU A 155 -1.50 8.12 11.29
N SER A 156 -2.64 8.28 11.95
CA SER A 156 -2.83 9.27 13.02
C SER A 156 -3.61 8.73 14.22
N ASN A 157 -3.42 9.36 15.38
CA ASN A 157 -4.16 9.01 16.59
C ASN A 157 -5.65 9.36 16.42
N ILE A 158 -6.52 8.58 17.07
CA ILE A 158 -7.98 8.79 17.09
C ILE A 158 -8.40 9.50 18.38
#